data_AF-A0A8G2DL39-F1
#
_entry.id   AF-A0A8G2DL39-F1
#
_cell.length_a   1.000
_cell.length_b   1.000
_cell.length_c   1.000
_cell.angle_alpha   90.00
_cell.angle_beta   90.00
_cell.angle_gamma   90.00
#
_symmetry.space_group_name_H-M   'P 1'
#
loop_
_entity.id
_entity.type
_entity.pdbx_description
1 polymer ?
#
loop_
_entity_poly.entity_id
_entity_poly.type
_entity_poly.pdbx_seq_one_letter_code
_entity_poly.pdbx_strand_id
1 'polypeptide(L)'
;MAVANHPILTSGVGACILAMASTEAAMGVFLAAIRWQHAPKAVEAWSKLRTVRGKIDLIEAEASLSSKAHKVLAVQTMDKFISISRRRNKLAHGFFGIVTDRENQFAWREGASAGRRMAAGLATSSMRETPKPPTWIYTPRDFSSLAQDCGDTFALISKMVDILPIMHAFQDEPI
;
A
#
# COMPACT_ATOMS: atom_id res chain seq x y z
N MET A 1 -25.13 2.97 13.38
CA MET A 1 -23.77 3.31 12.89
C MET A 1 -23.80 3.24 11.36
N ALA A 2 -23.63 4.34 10.63
CA ALA A 2 -23.91 4.38 9.19
C ALA A 2 -23.14 3.32 8.36
N VAL A 3 -21.95 2.92 8.80
CA VAL A 3 -21.11 1.89 8.15
C VAL A 3 -21.71 0.48 8.23
N ALA A 4 -22.47 0.17 9.29
CA ALA A 4 -23.06 -1.17 9.49
C ALA A 4 -24.12 -1.52 8.44
N ASN A 5 -24.69 -0.52 7.75
CA ASN A 5 -25.68 -0.70 6.69
C ASN A 5 -25.03 -1.01 5.33
N HIS A 6 -23.70 -1.14 5.25
CA HIS A 6 -22.96 -1.40 4.01
C HIS A 6 -21.98 -2.58 4.16
N PRO A 7 -22.48 -3.83 4.31
CA PRO A 7 -21.66 -4.99 4.62
C PRO A 7 -20.67 -5.37 3.51
N ILE A 8 -21.08 -5.28 2.24
CA ILE A 8 -20.22 -5.60 1.08
C ILE A 8 -19.02 -4.64 1.04
N LEU A 9 -19.29 -3.36 1.27
CA LEU A 9 -18.25 -2.34 1.31
C LEU A 9 -17.31 -2.50 2.51
N THR A 10 -17.87 -2.77 3.70
CA THR A 10 -17.07 -3.02 4.92
C THR A 10 -16.15 -4.22 4.73
N SER A 11 -16.67 -5.30 4.13
CA SER A 11 -15.87 -6.47 3.77
C SER A 11 -14.77 -6.13 2.76
N GLY A 12 -15.07 -5.30 1.75
CA GLY A 12 -14.09 -4.87 0.75
C GLY A 12 -12.94 -4.07 1.36
N VAL A 13 -13.24 -3.12 2.25
CA VAL A 13 -12.22 -2.34 2.98
C VAL A 13 -11.36 -3.27 3.85
N GLY A 14 -11.97 -4.19 4.59
CA GLY A 14 -11.26 -5.18 5.41
C GLY A 14 -10.32 -6.05 4.58
N ALA A 15 -10.79 -6.54 3.42
CA ALA A 15 -9.97 -7.31 2.49
C ALA A 15 -8.76 -6.50 1.98
N CYS A 16 -8.93 -5.22 1.64
CA CYS A 16 -7.80 -4.36 1.24
C CYS A 16 -6.79 -4.17 2.38
N ILE A 17 -7.24 -3.95 3.60
CA ILE A 17 -6.35 -3.77 4.77
C ILE A 17 -5.50 -5.03 4.97
N LEU A 18 -6.15 -6.20 4.98
CA LEU A 18 -5.47 -7.48 5.18
C LEU A 18 -4.51 -7.80 4.04
N ALA A 19 -4.95 -7.60 2.79
CA ALA A 19 -4.12 -7.88 1.62
C ALA A 19 -2.88 -6.98 1.60
N MET A 20 -3.03 -5.67 1.83
CA MET A 20 -1.90 -4.74 1.91
C MET A 20 -0.91 -5.11 3.02
N ALA A 21 -1.41 -5.44 4.22
CA ALA A 21 -0.57 -5.87 5.33
C ALA A 21 0.21 -7.15 5.00
N SER A 22 -0.44 -8.10 4.32
CA SER A 22 0.18 -9.35 3.87
C SER A 22 1.25 -9.10 2.81
N THR A 23 0.99 -8.23 1.84
CA THR A 23 1.98 -7.84 0.82
C THR A 23 3.18 -7.11 1.45
N GLU A 24 2.94 -6.23 2.42
CA GLU A 24 4.02 -5.54 3.15
C GLU A 24 4.85 -6.51 4.00
N ALA A 25 4.23 -7.50 4.65
CA ALA A 25 4.95 -8.55 5.35
C ALA A 25 5.81 -9.38 4.38
N ALA A 26 5.27 -9.74 3.21
CA ALA A 26 6.02 -10.45 2.17
C ALA A 26 7.25 -9.67 1.69
N MET A 27 7.16 -8.33 1.56
CA MET A 27 8.34 -7.50 1.26
C MET A 27 9.40 -7.57 2.37
N GLY A 28 9.00 -7.68 3.63
CA GLY A 28 9.93 -7.91 4.75
C GLY A 28 10.63 -9.27 4.67
N VAL A 29 9.91 -10.33 4.26
CA VAL A 29 10.49 -11.65 3.99
C VAL A 29 11.45 -11.60 2.80
N PHE A 30 11.09 -10.88 1.74
CA PHE A 30 11.94 -10.65 0.58
C PHE A 30 13.26 -9.95 0.97
N LEU A 31 13.19 -8.93 1.82
CA LEU A 31 14.38 -8.28 2.38
C LEU A 31 15.25 -9.26 3.18
N ALA A 32 14.63 -10.07 4.05
CA ALA A 32 15.34 -11.10 4.81
C ALA A 32 16.04 -12.09 3.86
N ALA A 33 15.37 -12.54 2.81
CA ALA A 33 15.91 -13.46 1.82
C ALA A 33 17.07 -12.85 1.02
N ILE A 34 17.04 -11.55 0.70
CA ILE A 34 18.19 -10.85 0.09
C ILE A 34 19.40 -10.88 1.03
N ARG A 35 19.20 -10.62 2.32
CA ARG A 35 20.31 -10.48 3.29
C ARG A 35 20.77 -11.77 3.93
N TRP A 36 20.03 -12.85 3.75
CA TRP A 36 20.38 -14.23 4.11
C TRP A 36 20.97 -14.35 5.52
N GLN A 37 22.30 -14.32 5.65
CA GLN A 37 23.03 -14.38 6.93
C GLN A 37 22.75 -13.20 7.88
N HIS A 38 22.30 -12.06 7.36
CA HIS A 38 21.99 -10.85 8.13
C HIS A 38 20.48 -10.56 8.21
N ALA A 39 19.63 -11.54 7.88
CA ALA A 39 18.18 -11.39 7.86
C ALA A 39 17.59 -10.76 9.15
N PRO A 40 17.97 -11.17 10.38
CA PRO A 40 17.38 -10.58 11.59
C PRO A 40 17.58 -9.07 11.71
N LYS A 41 18.79 -8.58 11.39
CA LYS A 41 19.12 -7.15 11.44
C LYS A 41 18.35 -6.36 10.38
N ALA A 42 18.21 -6.92 9.18
CA ALA A 42 17.48 -6.29 8.09
C ALA A 42 15.97 -6.18 8.41
N VAL A 43 15.37 -7.23 8.99
CA VAL A 43 13.97 -7.23 9.44
C VAL A 43 13.75 -6.27 10.59
N GLU A 44 14.69 -6.17 11.53
CA GLU A 44 14.62 -5.18 12.61
C GLU A 44 14.60 -3.75 12.04
N ALA A 45 15.50 -3.43 11.11
CA ALA A 45 15.52 -2.14 10.42
C ALA A 45 14.20 -1.87 9.67
N TRP A 46 13.68 -2.87 8.96
CA TRP A 46 12.39 -2.80 8.27
C TRP A 46 11.23 -2.46 9.19
N SER A 47 11.15 -3.12 10.36
CA SER A 47 10.06 -2.95 11.32
C SER A 47 9.99 -1.54 11.91
N LYS A 48 11.13 -0.84 11.99
CA LYS A 48 11.24 0.53 12.51
C LYS A 48 10.75 1.58 11.52
N LEU A 49 10.66 1.24 10.23
CA LEU A 49 10.25 2.16 9.18
C LEU A 49 8.73 2.26 9.10
N ARG A 50 8.20 3.48 9.13
CA ARG A 50 6.76 3.75 9.02
C ARG A 50 6.30 4.11 7.61
N THR A 51 7.23 4.51 6.74
CA THR A 51 6.90 5.00 5.40
C THR A 51 7.26 3.97 4.35
N VAL A 52 6.41 3.82 3.34
CA VAL A 52 6.70 2.98 2.16
C VAL A 52 8.01 3.41 1.50
N ARG A 53 8.26 4.72 1.41
CA ARG A 53 9.51 5.24 0.84
C ARG A 53 10.73 4.75 1.58
N GLY A 54 10.77 4.90 2.92
CA GLY A 54 11.92 4.43 3.69
C GLY A 54 12.13 2.92 3.58
N LYS A 55 11.03 2.15 3.49
CA LYS A 55 11.06 0.70 3.28
C LYS A 55 11.66 0.31 1.92
N ILE A 56 11.30 1.04 0.86
CA ILE A 56 11.90 0.87 -0.48
C ILE A 56 13.38 1.22 -0.46
N ASP A 57 13.74 2.37 0.11
CA ASP A 57 15.13 2.84 0.19
C ASP A 57 16.02 1.81 0.91
N LEU A 58 15.50 1.18 1.97
CA LEU A 58 16.18 0.10 2.69
C LEU A 58 16.41 -1.13 1.79
N ILE A 59 15.38 -1.60 1.08
CA ILE A 59 15.52 -2.77 0.18
C ILE A 59 16.54 -2.47 -0.92
N GLU A 60 16.50 -1.29 -1.53
CA GLU A 60 17.43 -0.92 -2.59
C GLU A 60 18.88 -0.90 -2.08
N ALA A 61 19.10 -0.33 -0.89
CA ALA A 61 20.42 -0.29 -0.26
C ALA A 61 20.94 -1.71 0.03
N GLU A 62 20.13 -2.54 0.67
CA GLU A 62 20.50 -3.90 1.07
C GLU A 62 20.68 -4.84 -0.13
N ALA A 63 19.89 -4.68 -1.19
CA ALA A 63 20.06 -5.40 -2.45
C ALA A 63 21.34 -4.98 -3.19
N SER A 64 21.66 -3.69 -3.19
CA SER A 64 22.87 -3.16 -3.84
C SER A 64 24.15 -3.62 -3.16
N LEU A 65 24.11 -3.83 -1.84
CA LEU A 65 25.21 -4.42 -1.06
C LEU A 65 25.40 -5.92 -1.30
N SER A 66 24.35 -6.60 -1.78
CA SER A 66 24.35 -8.07 -1.91
C SER A 66 24.93 -8.50 -3.26
N SER A 67 24.27 -8.18 -4.39
CA SER A 67 24.85 -8.38 -5.73
C SER A 67 24.09 -7.63 -6.82
N LYS A 68 24.66 -7.54 -8.03
CA LYS A 68 23.98 -6.92 -9.19
C LYS A 68 22.68 -7.65 -9.55
N ALA A 69 22.66 -8.98 -9.45
CA ALA A 69 21.47 -9.78 -9.73
C ALA A 69 20.36 -9.50 -8.69
N HIS A 70 20.73 -9.43 -7.40
CA HIS A 70 19.81 -9.04 -6.32
C HIS A 70 19.20 -7.67 -6.55
N LYS A 71 20.02 -6.69 -6.99
CA LYS A 71 19.54 -5.35 -7.32
C LYS A 71 18.49 -5.36 -8.44
N VAL A 72 18.72 -6.10 -9.52
CA VAL A 72 17.75 -6.21 -10.63
C VAL A 72 16.43 -6.81 -10.17
N LEU A 73 16.49 -7.90 -9.38
CA LEU A 73 15.30 -8.55 -8.83
C LEU A 73 14.52 -7.63 -7.89
N ALA A 74 15.24 -6.89 -7.04
CA ALA A 74 14.66 -5.93 -6.12
C ALA A 74 13.90 -4.83 -6.86
N VAL A 75 14.48 -4.23 -7.90
CA VAL A 75 13.81 -3.16 -8.67
C VAL A 75 12.48 -3.63 -9.25
N GLN A 76 12.46 -4.81 -9.90
CA GLN A 76 11.23 -5.36 -10.49
C GLN A 76 10.14 -5.62 -9.44
N THR A 77 10.54 -6.09 -8.26
CA THR A 77 9.63 -6.37 -7.15
C THR A 77 9.10 -5.08 -6.52
N MET A 78 9.96 -4.08 -6.35
CA MET A 78 9.64 -2.79 -5.73
C MET A 78 8.67 -1.97 -6.59
N ASP A 79 8.78 -1.98 -7.92
CA ASP A 79 7.90 -1.21 -8.80
C ASP A 79 6.42 -1.57 -8.61
N LYS A 80 6.13 -2.87 -8.47
CA LYS A 80 4.76 -3.35 -8.21
C LYS A 80 4.29 -2.94 -6.82
N PHE A 81 5.13 -3.08 -5.80
CA PHE A 81 4.81 -2.65 -4.44
C PHE A 81 4.55 -1.13 -4.33
N ILE A 82 5.33 -0.30 -5.04
CA ILE A 82 5.13 1.15 -5.11
C ILE A 82 3.80 1.48 -5.79
N SER A 83 3.47 0.79 -6.89
CA SER A 83 2.23 1.00 -7.63
C SER A 83 0.99 0.76 -6.74
N ILE A 84 0.94 -0.38 -6.03
CA ILE A 84 -0.18 -0.68 -5.13
C ILE A 84 -0.22 0.28 -3.93
N SER A 85 0.94 0.68 -3.39
CA SER A 85 1.02 1.62 -2.28
C SER A 85 0.48 3.00 -2.65
N ARG A 86 0.76 3.47 -3.87
CA ARG A 86 0.19 4.73 -4.39
C ARG A 86 -1.34 4.62 -4.54
N ARG A 87 -1.86 3.51 -5.06
CA ARG A 87 -3.31 3.27 -5.18
C ARG A 87 -3.99 3.21 -3.82
N ARG A 88 -3.41 2.50 -2.85
CA ARG A 88 -3.88 2.45 -1.46
C ARG A 88 -3.89 3.83 -0.81
N ASN A 89 -2.84 4.63 -0.99
CA ASN A 89 -2.78 5.97 -0.40
C ASN A 89 -3.86 6.91 -0.94
N LYS A 90 -4.23 6.79 -2.22
CA LYS A 90 -5.39 7.50 -2.78
C LYS A 90 -6.69 7.13 -2.06
N LEU A 91 -6.84 5.86 -1.67
CA LEU A 91 -8.00 5.32 -0.94
C LEU A 91 -7.96 5.56 0.58
N ALA A 92 -6.82 5.95 1.17
CA ALA A 92 -6.63 6.01 2.63
C ALA A 92 -6.52 7.43 3.22
N HIS A 93 -6.21 8.47 2.43
CA HIS A 93 -5.95 9.85 2.92
C HIS A 93 -7.06 10.90 2.62
N GLY A 94 -8.32 10.57 2.89
CA GLY A 94 -9.48 11.43 2.64
C GLY A 94 -10.56 11.33 3.73
N PHE A 95 -11.55 12.22 3.66
CA PHE A 95 -12.75 12.17 4.49
C PHE A 95 -13.70 11.10 3.93
N PHE A 96 -13.89 10.03 4.72
CA PHE A 96 -14.89 9.00 4.46
C PHE A 96 -16.29 9.56 4.70
N GLY A 97 -17.14 9.51 3.68
CA GLY A 97 -18.58 9.72 3.79
C GLY A 97 -19.33 8.57 3.12
N ILE A 98 -20.52 8.26 3.61
CA ILE A 98 -21.44 7.34 2.96
C ILE A 98 -22.40 8.16 2.10
N VAL A 99 -22.69 7.69 0.90
CA VAL A 99 -23.73 8.27 0.06
C VAL A 99 -25.07 7.71 0.52
N THR A 100 -25.82 8.47 1.31
CA THR A 100 -27.00 7.97 2.03
C THR A 100 -28.18 7.59 1.13
N ASP A 101 -28.20 8.09 -0.11
CA ASP A 101 -29.21 7.81 -1.13
C ASP A 101 -28.80 6.68 -2.10
N ARG A 102 -27.61 6.08 -1.92
CA ARG A 102 -27.11 5.01 -2.81
C ARG A 102 -26.50 3.87 -2.01
N GLU A 103 -26.95 2.65 -2.28
CA GLU A 103 -26.35 1.47 -1.67
C GLU A 103 -24.92 1.24 -2.17
N ASN A 104 -24.06 0.84 -1.23
CA ASN A 104 -22.70 0.39 -1.52
C ASN A 104 -21.82 1.43 -2.24
N GLN A 105 -21.98 2.73 -1.97
CA GLN A 105 -21.08 3.78 -2.46
C GLN A 105 -20.48 4.61 -1.31
N PHE A 106 -19.16 4.80 -1.34
CA PHE A 106 -18.48 5.74 -0.46
C PHE A 106 -18.16 7.02 -1.21
N ALA A 107 -18.52 8.16 -0.62
CA ALA A 107 -18.01 9.45 -1.02
C ALA A 107 -16.64 9.66 -0.38
N TRP A 108 -15.67 9.98 -1.21
CA TRP A 108 -14.32 10.30 -0.81
C TRP A 108 -13.98 11.74 -1.16
N ARG A 109 -13.54 12.49 -0.16
CA ARG A 109 -13.05 13.86 -0.35
C ARG A 109 -11.61 13.92 0.11
N GLU A 110 -10.71 14.48 -0.68
CA GLU A 110 -9.30 14.62 -0.29
C GLU A 110 -9.13 15.35 1.06
N GLY A 111 -8.28 14.78 1.93
CA GLY A 111 -8.08 15.18 3.31
C GLY A 111 -7.25 16.45 3.51
N ALA A 112 -7.32 16.99 4.74
CA ALA A 112 -6.83 18.28 5.24
C ALA A 112 -7.45 19.56 4.66
N SER A 113 -7.78 19.61 3.37
CA SER A 113 -8.36 20.82 2.74
C SER A 113 -9.90 20.83 2.76
N ALA A 114 -10.55 19.68 2.62
CA ALA A 114 -12.02 19.60 2.67
C ALA A 114 -12.60 19.88 4.06
N GLY A 115 -12.00 19.33 5.13
CA GLY A 115 -12.41 19.61 6.51
C GLY A 115 -12.17 21.06 6.92
N ARG A 116 -11.02 21.64 6.56
CA ARG A 116 -10.74 23.07 6.76
C ARG A 116 -11.68 23.97 5.95
N ARG A 117 -12.00 23.61 4.70
CA ARG A 117 -12.96 24.36 3.86
C ARG A 117 -14.40 24.26 4.38
N MET A 118 -14.84 23.10 4.85
CA MET A 118 -16.17 22.96 5.49
C MET A 118 -16.23 23.73 6.81
N ALA A 119 -15.20 23.66 7.66
CA ALA A 119 -15.13 24.45 8.88
C ALA A 119 -15.09 25.97 8.59
N ALA A 120 -14.33 26.39 7.57
CA ALA A 120 -14.29 27.78 7.13
C ALA A 120 -15.65 28.24 6.55
N GLY A 121 -16.32 27.40 5.75
CA GLY A 121 -17.64 27.69 5.19
C GLY A 121 -18.73 27.80 6.24
N LEU A 122 -18.68 26.98 7.31
CA LEU A 122 -19.57 27.10 8.48
C LEU A 122 -19.28 28.35 9.31
N ALA A 123 -18.04 28.84 9.32
CA ALA A 123 -17.63 30.04 10.05
C ALA A 123 -17.88 31.34 9.27
N THR A 124 -18.04 31.29 7.95
CA THR A 124 -18.29 32.48 7.12
C THR A 124 -19.77 32.66 6.80
N SER A 125 -20.37 33.74 7.31
CA SER A 125 -21.69 34.27 6.92
C SER A 125 -21.65 34.91 5.51
N SER A 126 -21.17 34.19 4.50
CA SER A 126 -21.17 34.69 3.12
C SER A 126 -22.14 33.88 2.26
N MET A 127 -23.06 34.57 1.57
CA MET A 127 -24.03 34.03 0.62
C MET A 127 -23.41 33.37 -0.63
N ARG A 128 -22.09 33.15 -0.66
CA ARG A 128 -21.42 32.48 -1.77
C ARG A 128 -21.27 31.00 -1.45
N GLU A 129 -21.96 30.17 -2.23
CA GLU A 129 -21.72 28.73 -2.25
C GLU A 129 -20.22 28.49 -2.48
N THR A 130 -19.57 27.90 -1.48
CA THR A 130 -18.19 27.45 -1.64
C THR A 130 -18.21 26.27 -2.63
N PRO A 131 -17.32 26.23 -3.64
CA PRO A 131 -17.30 25.14 -4.61
C PRO A 131 -17.22 23.80 -3.88
N LYS A 132 -18.18 22.90 -4.15
CA LYS A 132 -18.16 21.56 -3.58
C LYS A 132 -16.81 20.93 -3.96
N PRO A 133 -15.99 20.48 -2.99
CA PRO A 133 -14.71 19.88 -3.31
C PRO A 133 -14.95 18.64 -4.17
N PRO A 134 -14.03 18.33 -5.12
CA PRO A 134 -14.13 17.12 -5.92
C PRO A 134 -14.32 15.93 -4.99
N THR A 135 -15.42 15.22 -5.20
CA THR A 135 -15.81 14.04 -4.43
C THR A 135 -15.66 12.85 -5.36
N TRP A 136 -14.72 11.96 -5.05
CA TRP A 136 -14.61 10.68 -5.73
C TRP A 136 -15.62 9.72 -5.14
N ILE A 137 -16.24 8.90 -5.99
CA ILE A 137 -17.15 7.85 -5.54
C ILE A 137 -16.41 6.53 -5.66
N TYR A 138 -16.21 5.85 -4.53
CA TYR A 138 -15.69 4.50 -4.51
C TYR A 138 -16.82 3.48 -4.44
N THR A 139 -16.63 2.41 -5.19
CA THR A 139 -17.53 1.28 -5.35
C THR A 139 -16.89 0.00 -4.79
N PRO A 140 -17.64 -1.08 -4.57
CA PRO A 140 -17.07 -2.37 -4.18
C PRO A 140 -16.02 -2.89 -5.18
N ARG A 141 -16.15 -2.49 -6.45
CA ARG A 141 -15.19 -2.85 -7.51
C ARG A 141 -13.81 -2.23 -7.27
N ASP A 142 -13.74 -1.02 -6.76
CA ASP A 142 -12.47 -0.34 -6.49
C ASP A 142 -11.68 -1.06 -5.38
N PHE A 143 -12.38 -1.51 -4.34
CA PHE A 143 -11.78 -2.28 -3.24
C PHE A 143 -11.41 -3.70 -3.67
N SER A 144 -12.30 -4.41 -4.37
CA SER A 144 -11.99 -5.76 -4.87
C SER A 144 -10.83 -5.76 -5.88
N SER A 145 -10.78 -4.78 -6.78
CA SER A 145 -9.62 -4.61 -7.68
C SER A 145 -8.34 -4.38 -6.89
N LEU A 146 -8.33 -3.43 -5.93
CA LEU A 146 -7.12 -3.21 -5.14
C LEU A 146 -6.69 -4.46 -4.38
N ALA A 147 -7.64 -5.19 -3.77
CA ALA A 147 -7.34 -6.43 -3.06
C ALA A 147 -6.74 -7.49 -4.00
N GLN A 148 -7.26 -7.60 -5.22
CA GLN A 148 -6.69 -8.47 -6.26
C GLN A 148 -5.27 -8.05 -6.62
N ASP A 149 -5.02 -6.76 -6.87
CA ASP A 149 -3.69 -6.25 -7.21
C ASP A 149 -2.67 -6.51 -6.08
N CYS A 150 -3.11 -6.46 -4.82
CA CYS A 150 -2.30 -6.83 -3.66
C CYS A 150 -1.98 -8.33 -3.66
N GLY A 151 -2.96 -9.17 -3.97
CA GLY A 151 -2.79 -10.62 -4.11
C GLY A 151 -1.80 -10.98 -5.22
N ASP A 152 -1.93 -10.35 -6.39
CA ASP A 152 -1.02 -10.55 -7.52
C ASP A 152 0.40 -10.10 -7.17
N THR A 153 0.53 -8.97 -6.47
CA THR A 153 1.83 -8.46 -6.00
C THR A 153 2.43 -9.38 -4.94
N PHE A 154 1.63 -9.90 -4.01
CA PHE A 154 2.07 -10.89 -3.01
C PHE A 154 2.58 -12.17 -3.68
N ALA A 155 1.85 -12.69 -4.67
CA ALA A 155 2.25 -13.88 -5.42
C ALA A 155 3.56 -13.65 -6.19
N LEU A 156 3.73 -12.46 -6.78
CA LEU A 156 4.99 -12.07 -7.40
C LEU A 156 6.14 -12.07 -6.39
N ILE A 157 5.97 -11.38 -5.25
CA ILE A 157 7.01 -11.30 -4.21
C ILE A 157 7.37 -12.71 -3.71
N SER A 158 6.38 -13.56 -3.49
CA SER A 158 6.60 -14.94 -3.02
C SER A 158 7.45 -15.74 -4.01
N LYS A 159 7.16 -15.64 -5.31
CA LYS A 159 8.00 -16.26 -6.36
C LYS A 159 9.44 -15.74 -6.33
N MET A 160 9.63 -14.45 -6.09
CA MET A 160 10.97 -13.87 -6.00
C MET A 160 11.70 -14.35 -4.75
N VAL A 161 11.00 -14.51 -3.62
CA VAL A 161 11.54 -15.13 -2.40
C VAL A 161 12.04 -16.54 -2.66
N ASP A 162 11.30 -17.35 -3.43
CA ASP A 162 11.69 -18.73 -3.73
C ASP A 162 12.95 -18.83 -4.61
N ILE A 163 13.24 -17.80 -5.43
CA ILE A 163 14.41 -17.75 -6.31
C ILE A 163 15.68 -17.33 -5.55
N LEU A 164 15.55 -16.50 -4.51
CA LEU A 164 16.69 -15.94 -3.78
C LEU A 164 17.65 -16.99 -3.17
N PRO A 165 17.18 -18.09 -2.54
CA PRO A 165 18.06 -19.17 -2.07
C PRO A 165 18.95 -19.76 -3.17
N ILE A 166 18.38 -19.93 -4.37
CA ILE A 166 19.09 -20.45 -5.54
C ILE A 166 20.19 -19.47 -5.94
N MET A 167 19.88 -18.17 -5.94
CA MET A 167 20.86 -17.12 -6.25
C MET A 167 22.02 -17.08 -5.25
N HIS A 168 21.77 -17.33 -3.97
CA HIS A 168 22.83 -17.44 -2.96
C HIS A 168 23.72 -18.66 -3.20
N ALA A 169 23.13 -19.81 -3.52
CA ALA A 169 23.89 -21.04 -3.80
C ALA A 169 24.87 -20.89 -4.98
N PHE A 170 24.52 -20.10 -6.00
CA PHE A 170 25.38 -19.83 -7.16
C PHE A 170 26.28 -18.59 -7.04
N GLN A 171 26.23 -17.86 -5.92
CA GLN A 171 27.15 -16.75 -5.64
C GLN A 171 28.42 -17.18 -4.89
N ASP A 172 28.37 -18.34 -4.23
CA ASP A 172 29.49 -18.91 -3.45
C ASP A 172 30.41 -19.83 -4.29
N GLU A 173 30.15 -20.04 -5.58
CA GLU A 173 31.06 -20.79 -6.46
C GLU A 173 32.20 -19.88 -6.97
N PRO A 174 33.48 -20.20 -6.69
CA PRO A 174 34.60 -19.47 -7.28
C PRO A 174 34.67 -19.77 -8.79
N ILE A 175 34.86 -18.71 -9.58
CA ILE A 175 35.23 -18.79 -11.00
C ILE A 175 36.59 -19.47 -11.14
#